data_AF-A0A5M3VWZ2-F1
#
_entry.id   AF-A0A5M3VWZ2-F1
#
_cell.length_a   1.000
_cell.length_b   1.000
_cell.length_c   1.000
_cell.angle_alpha   90.00
_cell.angle_beta   90.00
_cell.angle_gamma   90.00
#
_symmetry.space_group_name_H-M   'P 1'
#
loop_
_entity.id
_entity.type
_entity.pdbx_description
1 polymer ?
#
loop_
_entity_poly.entity_id
_entity_poly.type
_entity_poly.pdbx_seq_one_letter_code
_entity_poly.pdbx_strand_id
1 'polypeptide(L)'
;MRGRLDAVLLAAAVAPLTSRIGLIPTISVTHTEPFHAAIGIASLDHASRGRAGWRPRVSGRPDEAGHFGRRSFPPLDLADPGILAQIGNLFREAGDAVEAVRRLWDSWEDDAEIRDAATGRFVDRDRLHYIDFEGEFFKVKGPSITPRSPQGQPLVTSLGHDVVPYEFAAGSADVLYITPHGEDDARRIRVGSGAVQLGHQTALGVVEQFGILEALHPGRIDLGLGRSGQRVKEPRSEPPAPPPAESRIVNGLLIPPPFSFASIAKSPIIRLWATMLQQPGAESPDFAEQVDDIRALIAGTYRSEEGFEAHAQPGEGAELELWVQRRAERAGGRGAGAAVRGHLPRQPGQSAGGGGSLPGGVQAVRDPGRAACDGLRRRGGCRDRRRGAAGGGAVRAVGAEHSHPRRGDGLPSPAEAAAFE
;
A
#
# COMPACT_ATOMS: atom_id res chain seq x y z
N MET A 1 20.53 -27.77 24.60
CA MET A 1 19.35 -27.01 24.14
C MET A 1 18.65 -26.42 25.36
N ARG A 2 18.38 -25.11 25.39
CA ARG A 2 17.44 -24.54 26.37
C ARG A 2 16.04 -24.76 25.80
N GLY A 3 15.17 -25.46 26.53
CA GLY A 3 13.75 -25.56 26.16
C GLY A 3 13.15 -24.16 26.05
N ARG A 4 12.34 -23.92 25.02
CA ARG A 4 11.60 -22.66 24.83
C ARG A 4 10.13 -22.92 25.16
N LEU A 5 9.54 -22.03 25.96
CA LEU A 5 8.10 -22.03 26.22
C LEU A 5 7.37 -21.40 25.04
N ASP A 6 6.10 -21.78 24.86
CA ASP A 6 5.23 -21.13 23.87
C ASP A 6 5.07 -19.64 24.21
N ALA A 7 5.31 -18.78 23.22
CA ALA A 7 5.35 -17.34 23.42
C ALA A 7 3.98 -16.75 23.75
N VAL A 8 2.89 -17.30 23.17
CA VAL A 8 1.53 -16.80 23.41
C VAL A 8 1.08 -17.20 24.81
N LEU A 9 1.33 -18.45 25.22
CA LEU A 9 1.00 -18.92 26.56
C LEU A 9 1.80 -18.18 27.64
N LEU A 10 3.09 -17.92 27.40
CA LEU A 10 3.91 -17.13 28.30
C LEU A 10 3.41 -15.68 28.40
N ALA A 11 3.07 -15.06 27.26
CA ALA A 11 2.49 -13.72 27.23
C ALA A 11 1.15 -13.67 27.99
N ALA A 12 0.28 -14.67 27.82
CA ALA A 12 -0.99 -14.76 28.52
C ALA A 12 -0.81 -14.90 30.04
N ALA A 13 0.20 -15.66 30.48
CA ALA A 13 0.54 -15.78 31.91
C ALA A 13 1.04 -14.45 32.51
N VAL A 14 1.78 -13.65 31.74
CA VAL A 14 2.32 -12.34 32.17
C VAL A 14 1.30 -11.21 32.03
N ALA A 15 0.32 -11.34 31.13
CA ALA A 15 -0.69 -10.34 30.84
C ALA A 15 -1.36 -9.71 32.08
N PRO A 16 -1.90 -10.48 33.05
CA PRO A 16 -2.54 -9.89 34.22
C PRO A 16 -1.57 -9.26 35.22
N LEU A 17 -0.27 -9.57 35.14
CA LEU A 17 0.78 -9.04 36.02
C LEU A 17 1.27 -7.65 35.58
N THR A 18 0.81 -7.16 34.43
CA THR A 18 1.20 -5.88 33.85
C THR A 18 -0.03 -5.06 33.49
N SER A 19 0.08 -3.72 33.50
CA SER A 19 -1.05 -2.83 33.22
C SER A 19 -0.87 -1.95 31.99
N ARG A 20 0.38 -1.72 31.54
CA ARG A 20 0.69 -0.76 30.47
C ARG A 20 1.59 -1.30 29.35
N ILE A 21 2.23 -2.44 29.54
CA ILE A 21 3.22 -2.98 28.59
C ILE A 21 2.49 -3.75 27.49
N GLY A 22 2.82 -3.50 26.22
CA GLY A 22 2.33 -4.29 25.09
C GLY A 22 3.00 -5.67 25.05
N LEU A 23 2.23 -6.71 24.69
CA LEU A 23 2.71 -8.09 24.65
C LEU A 23 2.63 -8.63 23.23
N ILE A 24 3.80 -8.80 22.59
CA ILE A 24 3.92 -9.13 21.17
C ILE A 24 4.67 -10.48 21.03
N PRO A 25 3.98 -11.62 21.23
CA PRO A 25 4.57 -12.92 20.96
C PRO A 25 4.88 -13.11 19.47
N THR A 26 5.92 -13.91 19.22
CA THR A 26 6.27 -14.36 17.87
C THR A 26 5.60 -15.70 17.60
N ILE A 27 4.92 -15.82 16.46
CA ILE A 27 4.33 -17.09 16.01
C ILE A 27 4.87 -17.38 14.61
N SER A 28 5.42 -18.57 14.40
CA SER A 28 5.84 -19.01 13.07
C SER A 28 4.61 -19.32 12.22
N VAL A 29 4.49 -18.66 11.05
CA VAL A 29 3.34 -18.83 10.13
C VAL A 29 3.62 -19.85 9.03
N THR A 30 4.86 -20.32 8.88
CA THR A 30 5.22 -21.33 7.88
C THR A 30 4.63 -22.71 8.20
N HIS A 31 4.31 -22.95 9.47
CA HIS A 31 3.84 -24.26 9.94
C HIS A 31 2.54 -24.21 10.75
N THR A 32 2.11 -23.01 11.15
CA THR A 32 0.92 -22.80 11.98
C THR A 32 -0.23 -22.37 11.10
N GLU A 33 -1.36 -23.04 11.24
CA GLU A 33 -2.58 -22.66 10.54
C GLU A 33 -3.06 -21.27 11.01
N PRO A 34 -3.43 -20.35 10.10
CA PRO A 34 -3.83 -18.98 10.45
C PRO A 34 -4.95 -18.93 11.50
N PHE A 35 -5.88 -19.89 11.48
CA PHE A 35 -6.96 -19.99 12.44
C PHE A 35 -6.46 -20.10 13.90
N HIS A 36 -5.38 -20.86 14.14
CA HIS A 36 -4.80 -21.02 15.47
C HIS A 36 -4.08 -19.76 15.95
N ALA A 37 -3.36 -19.08 15.06
CA ALA A 37 -2.75 -17.79 15.38
C ALA A 37 -3.83 -16.75 15.74
N ALA A 38 -4.91 -16.68 14.96
CA ALA A 38 -6.00 -15.73 15.17
C ALA A 38 -6.62 -15.86 16.56
N ILE A 39 -7.04 -17.07 16.95
CA ILE A 39 -7.69 -17.31 18.26
C ILE A 39 -6.72 -17.11 19.42
N GLY A 40 -5.44 -17.48 19.26
CA GLY A 40 -4.42 -17.32 20.30
C GLY A 40 -4.16 -15.86 20.62
N ILE A 41 -3.99 -15.04 19.59
CA ILE A 41 -3.75 -13.60 19.73
C ILE A 41 -5.00 -12.86 20.22
N ALA A 42 -6.19 -13.18 19.69
CA ALA A 42 -7.43 -12.57 20.18
C ALA A 42 -7.70 -12.90 21.66
N SER A 43 -7.38 -14.13 22.08
CA SER A 43 -7.47 -14.54 23.49
C SER A 43 -6.46 -13.82 24.37
N LEU A 44 -5.22 -13.65 23.89
CA LEU A 44 -4.23 -12.82 24.57
C LEU A 44 -4.70 -11.36 24.68
N ASP A 45 -5.40 -10.85 23.68
CA ASP A 45 -5.91 -9.48 23.70
C ASP A 45 -6.99 -9.28 24.77
N HIS A 46 -7.91 -10.24 24.91
CA HIS A 46 -8.84 -10.29 26.04
C HIS A 46 -8.10 -10.36 27.38
N ALA A 47 -7.15 -11.29 27.53
CA ALA A 47 -6.41 -11.49 28.78
C ALA A 47 -5.57 -10.25 29.18
N SER A 48 -5.05 -9.53 28.19
CA SER A 48 -4.23 -8.34 28.39
C SER A 48 -5.05 -7.04 28.45
N ARG A 49 -6.37 -7.10 28.18
CA ARG A 49 -7.27 -5.95 28.07
C ARG A 49 -6.86 -4.97 26.98
N GLY A 50 -6.65 -5.47 25.77
CA GLY A 50 -6.37 -4.62 24.61
C GLY A 50 -4.90 -4.24 24.44
N ARG A 51 -3.96 -5.07 24.88
CA ARG A 51 -2.51 -4.80 24.81
C ARG A 51 -1.74 -5.87 24.03
N ALA A 52 -2.44 -6.77 23.34
CA ALA A 52 -1.78 -7.79 22.54
C ALA A 52 -1.29 -7.21 21.22
N GLY A 53 -0.21 -7.77 20.73
CA GLY A 53 0.17 -7.72 19.33
C GLY A 53 0.66 -9.09 18.88
N TRP A 54 1.14 -9.15 17.66
CA TRP A 54 1.61 -10.36 17.04
C TRP A 54 2.79 -10.06 16.12
N ARG A 55 3.84 -10.90 16.20
CA ARG A 55 4.91 -10.91 15.20
C ARG A 55 4.85 -12.21 14.40
N PRO A 56 4.23 -12.24 13.20
CA PRO A 56 4.40 -13.35 12.27
C PRO A 56 5.88 -13.54 11.95
N ARG A 57 6.38 -14.77 12.13
CA ARG A 57 7.72 -15.18 11.68
C ARG A 57 7.59 -16.14 10.51
N VAL A 58 8.34 -15.85 9.45
CA VAL A 58 8.63 -16.82 8.40
C VAL A 58 9.85 -17.64 8.81
N SER A 59 9.81 -18.96 8.60
CA SER A 59 10.97 -19.83 8.81
C SER A 59 11.16 -20.77 7.63
N GLY A 60 12.33 -20.69 7.01
CA GLY A 60 12.78 -21.63 5.98
C GLY A 60 13.80 -22.65 6.50
N ARG A 61 13.90 -22.84 7.83
CA ARG A 61 14.96 -23.67 8.41
C ARG A 61 14.67 -25.17 8.25
N PRO A 62 15.63 -25.99 7.77
CA PRO A 62 15.42 -27.43 7.64
C PRO A 62 15.14 -28.12 8.98
N ASP A 63 15.80 -27.69 10.07
CA ASP A 63 15.62 -28.27 11.40
C ASP A 63 14.25 -27.96 11.99
N GLU A 64 13.74 -26.73 11.82
CA GLU A 64 12.37 -26.39 12.25
C GLU A 64 11.34 -27.19 11.45
N ALA A 65 11.48 -27.26 10.12
CA ALA A 65 10.56 -28.01 9.28
C ALA A 65 10.55 -29.53 9.59
N GLY A 66 11.70 -30.08 9.96
CA GLY A 66 11.83 -31.47 10.41
C GLY A 66 10.95 -31.82 11.60
N HIS A 67 10.66 -30.87 12.50
CA HIS A 67 9.75 -31.08 13.64
C HIS A 67 8.28 -31.18 13.23
N PHE A 68 7.89 -30.58 12.10
CA PHE A 68 6.52 -30.62 11.59
C PHE A 68 6.27 -31.72 10.55
N GLY A 69 7.32 -32.18 9.86
CA GLY A 69 7.29 -33.35 8.97
C GLY A 69 6.46 -33.20 7.69
N ARG A 70 5.92 -32.01 7.40
CA ARG A 70 5.06 -31.76 6.23
C ARG A 70 5.79 -31.15 5.02
N ARG A 71 6.95 -30.52 5.26
CA ARG A 71 7.73 -29.79 4.25
C ARG A 71 9.22 -29.99 4.52
N SER A 72 10.03 -29.90 3.48
CA SER A 72 11.49 -29.89 3.57
C SER A 72 12.02 -28.62 2.93
N PHE A 73 12.96 -27.97 3.60
CA PHE A 73 13.69 -26.83 3.04
C PHE A 73 15.13 -27.26 2.73
N PRO A 74 15.67 -26.90 1.56
CA PRO A 74 17.12 -26.99 1.35
C PRO A 74 17.86 -26.06 2.33
N PRO A 75 19.15 -26.32 2.59
CA PRO A 75 20.01 -25.34 3.26
C PRO A 75 19.94 -24.00 2.53
N LEU A 76 19.91 -22.91 3.30
CA LEU A 76 19.83 -21.56 2.77
C LEU A 76 21.16 -21.18 2.12
N ASP A 77 21.21 -21.23 0.79
CA ASP A 77 22.25 -20.61 -0.03
C ASP A 77 21.64 -19.44 -0.80
N LEU A 78 21.88 -18.22 -0.33
CA LEU A 78 21.28 -17.01 -0.91
C LEU A 78 21.82 -16.67 -2.31
N ALA A 79 22.90 -17.34 -2.75
CA ALA A 79 23.38 -17.24 -4.13
C ALA A 79 22.55 -18.08 -5.12
N ASP A 80 21.76 -19.04 -4.63
CA ASP A 80 20.89 -19.86 -5.48
C ASP A 80 19.57 -19.12 -5.80
N PRO A 81 19.27 -18.83 -7.08
CA PRO A 81 18.00 -18.21 -7.49
C PRO A 81 16.76 -19.00 -7.04
N GLY A 82 16.86 -20.33 -6.88
CA GLY A 82 15.79 -21.17 -6.37
C GLY A 82 15.42 -20.86 -4.93
N ILE A 83 16.40 -20.51 -4.09
CA ILE A 83 16.20 -20.12 -2.69
C ILE A 83 15.50 -18.77 -2.60
N LEU A 84 15.87 -17.78 -3.43
CA LEU A 84 15.21 -16.48 -3.45
C LEU A 84 13.73 -16.58 -3.83
N ALA A 85 13.40 -17.41 -4.83
CA ALA A 85 12.02 -17.68 -5.20
C ALA A 85 11.24 -18.36 -4.06
N GLN A 86 11.89 -19.27 -3.34
CA GLN A 86 11.30 -19.94 -2.18
C GLN A 86 11.03 -18.98 -1.03
N ILE A 87 11.98 -18.09 -0.71
CA ILE A 87 11.79 -17.02 0.30
C ILE A 87 10.61 -16.15 -0.09
N GLY A 88 10.53 -15.73 -1.36
CA GLY A 88 9.38 -14.99 -1.88
C GLY A 88 8.05 -15.72 -1.66
N ASN A 89 7.98 -17.02 -1.93
CA ASN A 89 6.77 -17.82 -1.68
C ASN A 89 6.40 -17.88 -0.20
N LEU A 90 7.38 -18.05 0.70
CA LEU A 90 7.14 -18.09 2.14
C LEU A 90 6.59 -16.77 2.68
N PHE A 91 7.04 -15.62 2.15
CA PHE A 91 6.50 -14.32 2.53
C PHE A 91 5.12 -14.05 1.91
N ARG A 92 4.82 -14.56 0.72
CA ARG A 92 3.45 -14.53 0.16
C ARG A 92 2.49 -15.39 0.99
N GLU A 93 2.93 -16.57 1.43
CA GLU A 93 2.18 -17.42 2.37
C GLU A 93 1.94 -16.69 3.70
N ALA A 94 2.95 -16.00 4.24
CA ALA A 94 2.77 -15.17 5.43
C ALA A 94 1.75 -14.04 5.21
N GLY A 95 1.74 -13.43 4.02
CA GLY A 95 0.73 -12.43 3.63
C GLY A 95 -0.70 -12.98 3.68
N ASP A 96 -0.93 -14.15 3.06
CA ASP A 96 -2.22 -14.84 3.12
C ASP A 96 -2.61 -15.19 4.57
N ALA A 97 -1.64 -15.63 5.39
CA ALA A 97 -1.87 -15.95 6.80
C ALA A 97 -2.31 -14.71 7.59
N VAL A 98 -1.62 -13.58 7.43
CA VAL A 98 -1.99 -12.32 8.09
C VAL A 98 -3.37 -11.85 7.65
N GLU A 99 -3.68 -11.93 6.36
CA GLU A 99 -5.00 -11.52 5.85
C GLU A 99 -6.13 -12.41 6.39
N ALA A 100 -5.93 -13.74 6.39
CA ALA A 100 -6.89 -14.66 6.99
C ALA A 100 -7.12 -14.36 8.48
N VAL A 101 -6.04 -14.09 9.22
CA VAL A 101 -6.11 -13.72 10.65
C VAL A 101 -6.87 -12.41 10.86
N ARG A 102 -6.55 -11.36 10.10
CA ARG A 102 -7.25 -10.07 10.18
C ARG A 102 -8.74 -10.20 9.90
N ARG A 103 -9.12 -10.99 8.90
CA ARG A 103 -10.54 -11.28 8.61
C ARG A 103 -11.22 -12.08 9.73
N LEU A 104 -10.53 -13.06 10.31
CA LEU A 104 -11.08 -13.81 11.46
C LEU A 104 -11.35 -12.89 12.64
N TRP A 105 -10.48 -11.92 12.92
CA TRP A 105 -10.71 -10.94 13.99
C TRP A 105 -11.91 -10.03 13.72
N ASP A 106 -12.20 -9.72 12.46
CA ASP A 106 -13.37 -8.94 12.03
C ASP A 106 -14.63 -9.79 11.76
N SER A 107 -14.58 -11.11 11.98
CA SER A 107 -15.74 -12.00 11.76
C SER A 107 -16.89 -11.79 12.75
N TRP A 108 -16.66 -11.00 13.79
CA TRP A 108 -17.66 -10.58 14.77
C TRP A 108 -17.82 -9.05 14.69
N GLU A 109 -19.04 -8.57 14.47
CA GLU A 109 -19.32 -7.13 14.56
C GLU A 109 -19.23 -6.62 16.00
N ASP A 110 -19.19 -5.30 16.14
CA ASP A 110 -19.34 -4.65 17.44
C ASP A 110 -20.72 -4.99 18.05
N ASP A 111 -20.76 -5.17 19.36
CA ASP A 111 -21.95 -5.55 20.13
C ASP A 111 -22.65 -6.85 19.65
N ALA A 112 -21.93 -7.75 18.96
CA ALA A 112 -22.42 -9.09 18.63
C ALA A 112 -22.77 -9.91 19.88
N GLU A 113 -22.18 -9.58 21.02
CA GLU A 113 -22.48 -10.18 22.32
C GLU A 113 -23.52 -9.33 23.08
N ILE A 114 -24.80 -9.73 22.98
CA ILE A 114 -25.94 -8.98 23.56
C ILE A 114 -26.03 -9.20 25.08
N ARG A 115 -25.78 -10.43 25.55
CA ARG A 115 -25.93 -10.84 26.96
C ARG A 115 -27.30 -10.51 27.57
N ASP A 116 -28.39 -10.70 26.82
CA ASP A 116 -29.76 -10.41 27.28
C ASP A 116 -30.32 -11.57 28.12
N ALA A 117 -30.33 -11.39 29.44
CA ALA A 117 -30.85 -12.36 30.39
C ALA A 117 -32.38 -12.50 30.34
N ALA A 118 -33.13 -11.48 29.90
CA ALA A 118 -34.58 -11.51 29.84
C ALA A 118 -35.08 -12.35 28.66
N THR A 119 -34.40 -12.28 27.52
CA THR A 119 -34.72 -13.08 26.33
C THR A 119 -33.92 -14.39 26.24
N GLY A 120 -32.89 -14.56 27.08
CA GLY A 120 -31.96 -15.70 27.01
C GLY A 120 -31.02 -15.65 25.80
N ARG A 121 -30.97 -14.52 25.08
CA ARG A 121 -30.10 -14.34 23.90
C ARG A 121 -28.73 -13.84 24.31
N PHE A 122 -27.71 -14.68 24.12
CA PHE A 122 -26.33 -14.33 24.41
C PHE A 122 -25.63 -13.61 23.26
N VAL A 123 -25.86 -14.05 22.02
CA VAL A 123 -25.19 -13.55 20.81
C VAL A 123 -26.22 -13.21 19.73
N ASP A 124 -25.97 -12.12 18.99
CA ASP A 124 -26.67 -11.78 17.77
C ASP A 124 -26.09 -12.54 16.58
N ARG A 125 -26.82 -13.52 16.04
CA ARG A 125 -26.31 -14.36 14.94
C ARG A 125 -26.12 -13.57 13.64
N ASP A 126 -26.90 -12.50 13.46
CA ASP A 126 -26.82 -11.67 12.25
C ASP A 126 -25.56 -10.79 12.24
N ARG A 127 -24.83 -10.74 13.35
CA ARG A 127 -23.57 -10.01 13.55
C ARG A 127 -22.33 -10.92 13.53
N LEU A 128 -22.48 -12.19 13.14
CA LEU A 128 -21.40 -13.15 12.95
C LEU A 128 -21.27 -13.53 11.49
N HIS A 129 -20.06 -13.41 10.95
CA HIS A 129 -19.83 -13.55 9.52
C HIS A 129 -18.75 -14.59 9.22
N TYR A 130 -19.05 -15.50 8.29
CA TYR A 130 -18.01 -16.31 7.67
C TYR A 130 -17.04 -15.40 6.93
N ILE A 131 -15.75 -15.73 7.01
CA ILE A 131 -14.72 -14.96 6.31
C ILE A 131 -14.49 -15.46 4.90
N ASP A 132 -14.87 -16.72 4.63
CA ASP A 132 -14.77 -17.43 3.35
C ASP A 132 -13.50 -17.06 2.57
N PHE A 133 -12.35 -17.06 3.28
CA PHE A 133 -11.07 -16.64 2.73
C PHE A 133 -10.52 -17.74 1.83
N GLU A 134 -10.23 -17.38 0.58
CA GLU A 134 -9.54 -18.23 -0.39
C GLU A 134 -8.30 -17.50 -0.92
N GLY A 135 -7.14 -17.81 -0.34
CA GLY A 135 -5.84 -17.35 -0.79
C GLY A 135 -5.16 -18.37 -1.71
N GLU A 136 -3.92 -18.09 -2.09
CA GLU A 136 -3.07 -19.05 -2.79
C GLU A 136 -2.66 -20.21 -1.88
N PHE A 137 -2.43 -19.92 -0.60
CA PHE A 137 -1.87 -20.89 0.35
C PHE A 137 -2.90 -21.44 1.34
N PHE A 138 -3.92 -20.67 1.71
CA PHE A 138 -4.89 -21.05 2.73
C PHE A 138 -6.33 -20.90 2.24
N LYS A 139 -7.20 -21.78 2.76
CA LYS A 139 -8.66 -21.66 2.65
C LYS A 139 -9.25 -21.72 4.05
N VAL A 140 -9.86 -20.64 4.51
CA VAL A 140 -10.39 -20.53 5.87
C VAL A 140 -11.84 -20.08 5.82
N LYS A 141 -12.74 -20.92 6.32
CA LYS A 141 -14.18 -20.63 6.31
C LYS A 141 -14.59 -19.60 7.37
N GLY A 142 -14.04 -19.69 8.59
CA GLY A 142 -14.53 -18.94 9.74
C GLY A 142 -15.93 -19.38 10.21
N PRO A 143 -16.66 -18.55 10.99
CA PRO A 143 -16.16 -17.36 11.70
C PRO A 143 -15.09 -17.72 12.75
N SER A 144 -14.50 -16.72 13.40
CA SER A 144 -13.69 -16.95 14.59
C SER A 144 -14.54 -17.59 15.70
N ILE A 145 -13.94 -18.50 16.47
CA ILE A 145 -14.54 -19.05 17.69
C ILE A 145 -14.26 -18.18 18.93
N THR A 146 -13.35 -17.22 18.81
CA THR A 146 -13.07 -16.21 19.85
C THR A 146 -13.88 -14.96 19.53
N PRO A 147 -14.66 -14.42 20.48
CA PRO A 147 -15.38 -13.16 20.30
C PRO A 147 -14.43 -12.01 19.98
N ARG A 148 -14.97 -10.95 19.37
CA ARG A 148 -14.20 -9.73 19.07
C ARG A 148 -13.43 -9.27 20.31
N SER A 149 -12.14 -9.06 20.14
CA SER A 149 -11.23 -8.63 21.20
C SER A 149 -11.37 -7.12 21.48
N PRO A 150 -10.87 -6.60 22.63
CA PRO A 150 -10.95 -5.16 22.94
C PRO A 150 -10.35 -4.25 21.86
N GLN A 151 -9.25 -4.63 21.20
CA GLN A 151 -8.71 -3.87 20.07
C GLN A 151 -9.45 -4.13 18.76
N GLY A 152 -10.18 -5.24 18.66
CA GLY A 152 -10.72 -5.75 17.40
C GLY A 152 -9.61 -6.30 16.52
N GLN A 153 -8.67 -5.44 16.12
CA GLN A 153 -7.49 -5.73 15.31
C GLN A 153 -6.20 -5.53 16.14
N PRO A 154 -5.71 -6.56 16.85
CA PRO A 154 -4.40 -6.50 17.52
C PRO A 154 -3.26 -6.15 16.55
N LEU A 155 -2.26 -5.42 17.04
CA LEU A 155 -1.12 -4.96 16.22
C LEU A 155 -0.36 -6.12 15.58
N VAL A 156 -0.15 -6.04 14.27
CA VAL A 156 0.76 -6.93 13.53
C VAL A 156 2.10 -6.23 13.35
N THR A 157 3.18 -6.90 13.72
CA THR A 157 4.54 -6.36 13.62
C THR A 157 5.38 -7.24 12.70
N SER A 158 6.37 -6.65 12.04
CA SER A 158 7.33 -7.37 11.22
C SER A 158 8.75 -6.97 11.57
N LEU A 159 9.70 -7.87 11.33
CA LEU A 159 11.14 -7.56 11.39
C LEU A 159 11.64 -7.44 9.95
N GLY A 160 12.03 -6.23 9.56
CA GLY A 160 12.57 -5.91 8.25
C GLY A 160 14.08 -5.93 8.28
N HIS A 161 14.66 -6.72 7.37
CA HIS A 161 16.11 -6.83 7.18
C HIS A 161 16.51 -6.75 5.69
N ASP A 162 15.54 -6.89 4.77
CA ASP A 162 15.79 -6.88 3.33
C ASP A 162 14.49 -6.57 2.55
N VAL A 163 14.58 -6.43 1.23
CA VAL A 163 13.51 -6.04 0.30
C VAL A 163 12.25 -6.88 0.48
N VAL A 164 12.36 -8.22 0.48
CA VAL A 164 11.17 -9.10 0.58
C VAL A 164 10.44 -8.91 1.93
N PRO A 165 11.13 -8.94 3.09
CA PRO A 165 10.52 -8.56 4.38
C PRO A 165 9.91 -7.14 4.40
N TYR A 166 10.54 -6.15 3.75
CA TYR A 166 9.99 -4.79 3.65
C TYR A 166 8.71 -4.75 2.83
N GLU A 167 8.67 -5.43 1.70
CA GLU A 167 7.47 -5.56 0.86
C GLU A 167 6.34 -6.27 1.61
N PHE A 168 6.64 -7.35 2.35
CA PHE A 168 5.68 -8.01 3.23
C PHE A 168 5.14 -7.05 4.31
N ALA A 169 6.03 -6.31 4.96
CA ALA A 169 5.65 -5.37 6.01
C ALA A 169 4.75 -4.25 5.48
N ALA A 170 5.04 -3.71 4.30
CA ALA A 170 4.24 -2.65 3.68
C ALA A 170 2.77 -3.05 3.48
N GLY A 171 2.51 -4.33 3.14
CA GLY A 171 1.15 -4.83 2.94
C GLY A 171 0.48 -5.43 4.18
N SER A 172 1.26 -5.90 5.17
CA SER A 172 0.76 -6.81 6.21
C SER A 172 1.01 -6.35 7.66
N ALA A 173 1.93 -5.41 7.90
CA ALA A 173 2.35 -5.02 9.24
C ALA A 173 1.96 -3.56 9.56
N ASP A 174 1.64 -3.33 10.83
CA ASP A 174 1.37 -1.99 11.39
C ASP A 174 2.66 -1.36 11.95
N VAL A 175 3.62 -2.18 12.40
CA VAL A 175 4.93 -1.74 12.92
C VAL A 175 6.05 -2.57 12.30
N LEU A 176 7.06 -1.89 11.77
CA LEU A 176 8.27 -2.51 11.24
C LEU A 176 9.45 -2.26 12.20
N TYR A 177 10.04 -3.34 12.71
CA TYR A 177 11.32 -3.30 13.40
C TYR A 177 12.45 -3.36 12.36
N ILE A 178 13.46 -2.49 12.53
CA ILE A 178 14.67 -2.46 11.71
C ILE A 178 15.90 -2.61 12.62
N THR A 179 16.98 -3.17 12.10
CA THR A 179 18.22 -3.42 12.86
C THR A 179 19.46 -2.93 12.13
N PRO A 180 19.60 -1.62 11.86
CA PRO A 180 20.84 -1.08 11.28
C PRO A 180 21.98 -1.16 12.32
N HIS A 181 23.18 -1.56 11.88
CA HIS A 181 24.39 -1.57 12.74
C HIS A 181 25.27 -0.33 12.55
N GLY A 182 24.90 0.55 11.63
CA GLY A 182 25.59 1.80 11.36
C GLY A 182 24.83 2.67 10.37
N GLU A 183 25.42 3.82 10.04
CA GLU A 183 24.83 4.78 9.09
C GLU A 183 24.65 4.19 7.69
N ASP A 184 25.63 3.39 7.22
CA ASP A 184 25.57 2.76 5.90
C ASP A 184 24.39 1.77 5.78
N ASP A 185 24.13 0.99 6.83
CA ASP A 185 22.97 0.09 6.87
C ASP A 185 21.67 0.89 6.86
N ALA A 186 21.60 1.96 7.67
CA ALA A 186 20.42 2.81 7.76
C ALA A 186 20.10 3.51 6.41
N ARG A 187 21.13 3.86 5.63
CA ARG A 187 20.98 4.47 4.29
C ARG A 187 20.40 3.51 3.25
N ARG A 188 20.49 2.20 3.46
CA ARG A 188 19.91 1.16 2.57
C ARG A 188 18.45 0.83 2.87
N ILE A 189 17.94 1.24 4.03
CA ILE A 189 16.55 0.98 4.42
C ILE A 189 15.61 1.82 3.57
N ARG A 190 14.70 1.16 2.86
CA ARG A 190 13.64 1.81 2.07
C ARG A 190 12.69 2.57 2.99
N VAL A 191 12.34 3.79 2.61
CA VAL A 191 11.43 4.66 3.34
C VAL A 191 10.36 5.14 2.37
N GLY A 192 9.11 4.90 2.72
CA GLY A 192 7.97 5.30 1.91
C GLY A 192 6.98 6.16 2.67
N SER A 193 6.16 6.88 1.91
CA SER A 193 4.92 7.41 2.49
C SER A 193 3.94 6.27 2.74
N GLY A 194 3.34 6.23 3.93
CA GLY A 194 2.29 5.26 4.21
C GLY A 194 1.07 5.47 3.30
N ALA A 195 0.66 6.73 3.13
CA ALA A 195 -0.41 7.14 2.20
C ALA A 195 -0.42 8.66 1.95
N VAL A 196 0.02 9.08 0.77
CA VAL A 196 -0.27 10.44 0.29
C VAL A 196 -1.76 10.54 -0.01
N GLN A 197 -2.44 11.44 0.71
CA GLN A 197 -3.88 11.64 0.59
C GLN A 197 -4.19 12.50 -0.63
N LEU A 198 -4.49 11.86 -1.76
CA LEU A 198 -4.59 12.52 -3.06
C LEU A 198 -5.67 13.60 -3.16
N GLY A 199 -6.72 13.58 -2.33
CA GLY A 199 -7.70 14.68 -2.37
C GLY A 199 -7.20 16.02 -1.82
N HIS A 200 -5.97 16.11 -1.27
CA HIS A 200 -5.40 17.38 -0.81
C HIS A 200 -4.13 17.78 -1.58
N GLN A 201 -3.76 17.01 -2.59
CA GLN A 201 -2.54 17.21 -3.37
C GLN A 201 -2.89 17.16 -4.86
N THR A 202 -2.04 17.72 -5.72
CA THR A 202 -2.16 17.51 -7.16
C THR A 202 -1.21 16.40 -7.59
N ALA A 203 -1.55 15.66 -8.64
CA ALA A 203 -0.68 14.62 -9.19
C ALA A 203 0.73 15.16 -9.49
N LEU A 204 0.81 16.35 -10.10
CA LEU A 204 2.08 17.04 -10.36
C LEU A 204 2.87 17.31 -9.08
N GLY A 205 2.24 17.91 -8.06
CA GLY A 205 2.92 18.22 -6.81
C GLY A 205 3.43 16.97 -6.08
N VAL A 206 2.68 15.86 -6.13
CA VAL A 206 3.13 14.59 -5.56
C VAL A 206 4.36 14.06 -6.29
N VAL A 207 4.32 14.02 -7.63
CA VAL A 207 5.46 13.53 -8.42
C VAL A 207 6.69 14.40 -8.22
N GLU A 208 6.52 15.72 -8.15
CA GLU A 208 7.64 16.64 -7.92
C GLU A 208 8.27 16.46 -6.54
N GLN A 209 7.46 16.38 -5.49
CA GLN A 209 7.96 16.20 -4.12
C GLN A 209 8.72 14.88 -3.96
N PHE A 210 8.16 13.78 -4.45
CA PHE A 210 8.81 12.47 -4.34
C PHE A 210 9.97 12.32 -5.32
N GLY A 211 9.90 12.99 -6.48
CA GLY A 211 11.02 13.12 -7.42
C GLY A 211 12.24 13.81 -6.81
N ILE A 212 12.04 14.89 -6.03
CA ILE A 212 13.11 15.53 -5.26
C ILE A 212 13.71 14.54 -4.26
N LEU A 213 12.88 13.84 -3.49
CA LEU A 213 13.34 12.89 -2.47
C LEU A 213 14.15 11.75 -3.10
N GLU A 214 13.67 11.17 -4.19
CA GLU A 214 14.37 10.11 -4.90
C GLU A 214 15.67 10.59 -5.55
N ALA A 215 15.72 11.82 -6.07
CA ALA A 215 16.97 12.41 -6.56
C ALA A 215 18.01 12.61 -5.45
N LEU A 216 17.59 12.94 -4.23
CA LEU A 216 18.47 13.10 -3.07
C LEU A 216 18.86 11.76 -2.42
N HIS A 217 17.98 10.75 -2.52
CA HIS A 217 18.13 9.44 -1.91
C HIS A 217 17.77 8.30 -2.88
N PRO A 218 18.55 8.06 -3.94
CA PRO A 218 18.19 7.11 -4.99
C PRO A 218 18.01 5.68 -4.48
N GLY A 219 16.98 4.99 -4.97
CA GLY A 219 16.62 3.61 -4.64
C GLY A 219 16.06 3.42 -3.24
N ARG A 220 15.75 4.50 -2.52
CA ARG A 220 15.30 4.46 -1.13
C ARG A 220 13.84 4.87 -0.97
N ILE A 221 13.29 5.66 -1.90
CA ILE A 221 12.01 6.34 -1.70
C ILE A 221 10.86 5.61 -2.38
N ASP A 222 9.88 5.22 -1.56
CA ASP A 222 8.64 4.60 -2.03
C ASP A 222 7.48 5.61 -1.96
N LEU A 223 6.60 5.58 -2.95
CA LEU A 223 5.42 6.43 -3.02
C LEU A 223 4.17 5.61 -2.69
N GLY A 224 3.64 5.73 -1.47
CA GLY A 224 2.33 5.19 -1.11
C GLY A 224 1.22 6.20 -1.38
N LEU A 225 0.15 5.77 -2.06
CA LEU A 225 -1.03 6.58 -2.40
C LEU A 225 -2.26 6.07 -1.66
N GLY A 226 -3.02 7.01 -1.10
CA GLY A 226 -4.27 6.74 -0.40
C GLY A 226 -5.42 7.67 -0.79
N ARG A 227 -6.63 7.21 -0.52
CA ARG A 227 -7.87 7.96 -0.76
C ARG A 227 -8.18 8.85 0.43
N SER A 228 -8.41 10.14 0.21
CA SER A 228 -9.01 11.01 1.22
C SER A 228 -10.53 10.73 1.32
N GLY A 229 -11.05 10.68 2.53
CA GLY A 229 -12.47 10.36 2.79
C GLY A 229 -13.45 11.51 2.57
N GLN A 230 -13.00 12.69 2.13
CA GLN A 230 -13.85 13.87 1.99
C GLN A 230 -14.28 14.06 0.54
N ARG A 231 -15.58 13.89 0.27
CA ARG A 231 -16.24 14.64 -0.80
C ARG A 231 -16.40 16.07 -0.28
N VAL A 232 -15.55 16.99 -0.71
CA VAL A 232 -15.83 18.41 -0.50
C VAL A 232 -17.11 18.71 -1.27
N LYS A 233 -18.14 19.12 -0.55
CA LYS A 233 -19.43 19.51 -1.09
C LYS A 233 -19.68 20.94 -0.64
N GLU A 234 -19.14 21.88 -1.42
CA GLU A 234 -19.72 23.18 -1.72
C GLU A 234 -18.69 23.99 -2.53
N PRO A 235 -18.96 24.29 -3.81
CA PRO A 235 -18.11 25.22 -4.53
C PRO A 235 -18.16 26.57 -3.81
N ARG A 236 -17.01 27.08 -3.37
CA ARG A 236 -16.92 28.50 -2.96
C ARG A 236 -17.28 29.33 -4.18
N SER A 237 -18.28 30.20 -4.04
CA SER A 237 -18.61 31.17 -5.08
C SER A 237 -17.37 31.99 -5.41
N GLU A 238 -17.03 32.02 -6.69
CA GLU A 238 -15.95 32.86 -7.18
C GLU A 238 -16.32 34.33 -6.89
N PRO A 239 -15.44 35.13 -6.24
CA PRO A 239 -15.71 36.53 -6.01
C PRO A 239 -15.97 37.23 -7.35
N PRO A 240 -16.95 38.16 -7.44
CA PRO A 240 -17.17 38.89 -8.66
C PRO A 240 -15.89 39.63 -9.06
N ALA A 241 -15.50 39.52 -10.33
CA ALA A 241 -14.32 40.17 -10.84
C ALA A 241 -14.41 41.70 -10.57
N PRO A 242 -13.36 42.33 -10.01
CA PRO A 242 -13.36 43.77 -9.79
C PRO A 242 -13.54 44.50 -11.13
N PRO A 243 -14.21 45.67 -11.15
CA PRO A 243 -14.38 46.43 -12.37
C PRO A 243 -13.02 46.82 -12.95
N PRO A 244 -12.88 46.88 -14.29
CA PRO A 244 -11.62 47.21 -14.94
C PRO A 244 -11.14 48.61 -14.51
N ALA A 245 -9.93 48.69 -13.94
CA ALA A 245 -9.34 49.96 -13.54
C ALA A 245 -8.77 50.69 -14.77
N GLU A 246 -9.14 51.96 -14.96
CA GLU A 246 -8.66 52.80 -16.06
C GLU A 246 -7.30 53.44 -15.74
N SER A 247 -6.59 53.92 -16.77
CA SER A 247 -5.36 54.67 -16.57
C SER A 247 -5.63 55.94 -15.77
N ARG A 248 -4.83 56.22 -14.74
CA ARG A 248 -4.94 57.45 -13.94
C ARG A 248 -3.59 58.13 -13.81
N ILE A 249 -3.60 59.46 -13.85
CA ILE A 249 -2.41 60.26 -13.58
C ILE A 249 -2.45 60.69 -12.12
N VAL A 250 -1.44 60.31 -11.35
CA VAL A 250 -1.28 60.72 -9.95
C VAL A 250 0.01 61.51 -9.85
N ASN A 251 -0.08 62.79 -9.50
CA ASN A 251 1.06 63.71 -9.36
C ASN A 251 1.97 63.76 -10.60
N GLY A 252 1.39 63.75 -11.80
CA GLY A 252 2.13 63.79 -13.07
C GLY A 252 2.68 62.43 -13.55
N LEU A 253 2.52 61.35 -12.77
CA LEU A 253 2.90 59.98 -13.16
C LEU A 253 1.67 59.22 -13.69
N LEU A 254 1.74 58.76 -14.94
CA LEU A 254 0.74 57.87 -15.54
C LEU A 254 0.84 56.48 -14.91
N ILE A 255 -0.18 56.08 -14.15
CA ILE A 255 -0.38 54.70 -13.70
C ILE A 255 -1.27 54.03 -14.76
N PRO A 256 -0.73 53.13 -15.61
CA PRO A 256 -1.53 52.42 -16.60
C PRO A 256 -2.56 51.50 -15.91
N PRO A 257 -3.61 51.06 -16.63
CA PRO A 257 -4.49 50.02 -16.14
C PRO A 257 -3.66 48.78 -15.75
N PRO A 258 -4.08 48.00 -14.74
CA PRO A 258 -3.40 46.76 -14.39
C PRO A 258 -3.35 45.86 -15.63
N PHE A 259 -2.20 45.22 -15.81
CA PHE A 259 -2.01 44.29 -16.92
C PHE A 259 -3.09 43.19 -16.86
N SER A 260 -3.91 43.11 -17.91
CA SER A 260 -4.98 42.12 -17.96
C SER A 260 -4.42 40.76 -18.35
N PHE A 261 -4.40 39.83 -17.40
CA PHE A 261 -4.09 38.43 -17.65
C PHE A 261 -5.22 37.69 -18.37
N ALA A 262 -6.37 38.33 -18.65
CA ALA A 262 -7.53 37.66 -19.24
C ALA A 262 -7.27 37.09 -20.65
N SER A 263 -6.35 37.67 -21.42
CA SER A 263 -5.91 37.11 -22.70
C SER A 263 -4.95 35.93 -22.53
N ILE A 264 -4.12 35.95 -21.48
CA ILE A 264 -3.18 34.87 -21.12
C ILE A 264 -3.93 33.68 -20.52
N ALA A 265 -4.96 33.92 -19.70
CA ALA A 265 -5.81 32.88 -19.12
C ALA A 265 -6.62 32.09 -20.17
N LYS A 266 -6.83 32.66 -21.36
CA LYS A 266 -7.43 31.95 -22.50
C LYS A 266 -6.46 30.97 -23.17
N SER A 267 -5.16 31.07 -22.86
CA SER A 267 -4.16 30.18 -23.41
C SER A 267 -4.37 28.75 -22.88
N PRO A 268 -4.55 27.75 -23.74
CA PRO A 268 -4.78 26.37 -23.32
C PRO A 268 -3.69 25.82 -22.39
N ILE A 269 -2.43 26.19 -22.64
CA ILE A 269 -1.30 25.79 -21.79
C ILE A 269 -1.39 26.40 -20.40
N ILE A 270 -1.84 27.65 -20.27
CA ILE A 270 -2.01 28.32 -18.96
C ILE A 270 -3.15 27.68 -18.18
N ARG A 271 -4.23 27.27 -18.85
CA ARG A 271 -5.32 26.52 -18.23
C ARG A 271 -4.86 25.16 -17.73
N LEU A 272 -4.07 24.43 -18.52
CA LEU A 272 -3.47 23.17 -18.11
C LEU A 272 -2.59 23.35 -16.86
N TRP A 273 -1.73 24.35 -16.82
CA TRP A 273 -0.92 24.65 -15.64
C TRP A 273 -1.77 25.00 -14.43
N ALA A 274 -2.85 25.77 -14.61
CA ALA A 274 -3.77 26.09 -13.52
C ALA A 274 -4.44 24.84 -12.94
N THR A 275 -4.87 23.89 -13.78
CA THR A 275 -5.48 22.62 -13.33
C THR A 275 -4.47 21.65 -12.70
N MET A 276 -3.17 21.80 -13.01
CA MET A 276 -2.09 20.99 -12.44
C MET A 276 -1.60 21.50 -11.09
N LEU A 277 -1.63 22.81 -10.87
CA LEU A 277 -1.14 23.47 -9.67
C LEU A 277 -2.24 23.66 -8.61
N GLN A 278 -3.50 23.63 -9.02
CA GLN A 278 -4.66 23.83 -8.16
C GLN A 278 -5.70 22.76 -8.45
N GLN A 279 -6.55 22.45 -7.46
CA GLN A 279 -7.78 21.69 -7.69
C GLN A 279 -8.89 22.70 -7.99
N PRO A 280 -9.34 22.85 -9.25
CA PRO A 280 -10.39 23.82 -9.59
C PRO A 280 -11.66 23.55 -8.78
N GLY A 281 -12.23 24.60 -8.18
CA GLY A 281 -13.43 24.46 -7.34
C GLY A 281 -13.25 23.68 -6.03
N ALA A 282 -12.02 23.34 -5.65
CA ALA A 282 -11.73 22.39 -4.56
C ALA A 282 -12.36 21.00 -4.78
N GLU A 283 -12.56 20.62 -6.05
CA GLU A 283 -13.01 19.29 -6.44
C GLU A 283 -11.80 18.40 -6.69
N SER A 284 -11.66 17.35 -5.88
CA SER A 284 -10.62 16.34 -6.10
C SER A 284 -11.01 15.44 -7.28
N PRO A 285 -10.12 15.18 -8.25
CA PRO A 285 -10.38 14.25 -9.35
C PRO A 285 -10.60 12.81 -8.86
N ASP A 286 -11.10 11.92 -9.72
CA ASP A 286 -11.26 10.51 -9.36
C ASP A 286 -9.92 9.89 -8.96
N PHE A 287 -9.91 9.06 -7.92
CA PHE A 287 -8.67 8.48 -7.41
C PHE A 287 -7.93 7.64 -8.46
N ALA A 288 -8.64 6.90 -9.32
CA ALA A 288 -8.01 6.10 -10.36
C ALA A 288 -7.38 7.01 -11.43
N GLU A 289 -8.06 8.08 -11.81
CA GLU A 289 -7.53 9.08 -12.75
C GLU A 289 -6.25 9.74 -12.19
N GLN A 290 -6.26 10.14 -10.91
CA GLN A 290 -5.06 10.72 -10.28
C GLN A 290 -3.88 9.74 -10.21
N VAL A 291 -4.15 8.44 -9.98
CA VAL A 291 -3.10 7.41 -10.01
C VAL A 291 -2.52 7.25 -11.42
N ASP A 292 -3.37 7.28 -12.45
CA ASP A 292 -2.93 7.19 -13.84
C ASP A 292 -2.17 8.45 -14.28
N ASP A 293 -2.58 9.63 -13.82
CA ASP A 293 -1.86 10.90 -14.04
C ASP A 293 -0.47 10.87 -13.41
N ILE A 294 -0.36 10.41 -12.15
CA ILE A 294 0.93 10.24 -11.46
C ILE A 294 1.85 9.28 -12.24
N ARG A 295 1.33 8.14 -12.72
CA ARG A 295 2.10 7.22 -13.57
C ARG A 295 2.57 7.88 -14.85
N ALA A 296 1.69 8.61 -15.52
CA ALA A 296 2.00 9.26 -16.79
C ALA A 296 3.04 10.39 -16.60
N LEU A 297 2.96 11.15 -15.51
CA LEU A 297 3.93 12.18 -15.16
C LEU A 297 5.30 11.60 -14.81
N ILE A 298 5.36 10.52 -14.02
CA ILE A 298 6.62 9.79 -13.74
C ILE A 298 7.21 9.21 -15.04
N ALA A 299 6.38 8.75 -15.96
CA ALA A 299 6.81 8.19 -17.24
C ALA A 299 7.16 9.26 -18.30
N GLY A 300 6.85 10.54 -18.06
CA GLY A 300 6.99 11.60 -19.07
C GLY A 300 6.01 11.50 -20.23
N THR A 301 4.89 10.80 -20.04
CA THR A 301 3.88 10.52 -21.07
C THR A 301 2.55 11.21 -20.81
N TYR A 302 2.48 12.12 -19.84
CA TYR A 302 1.24 12.82 -19.51
C TYR A 302 0.75 13.67 -20.69
N ARG A 303 -0.54 13.52 -21.02
CA ARG A 303 -1.26 14.40 -21.95
C ARG A 303 -2.62 14.76 -21.39
N SER A 304 -2.97 16.05 -21.44
CA SER A 304 -4.30 16.52 -21.09
C SER A 304 -5.36 16.05 -22.09
N GLU A 305 -6.64 16.18 -21.74
CA GLU A 305 -7.76 15.88 -22.66
C GLU A 305 -7.68 16.69 -23.97
N GLU A 306 -7.19 17.93 -23.88
CA GLU A 306 -6.97 18.81 -25.03
C GLU A 306 -5.67 18.50 -25.81
N GLY A 307 -4.91 17.47 -25.39
CA GLY A 307 -3.70 16.98 -26.08
C GLY A 307 -2.41 17.70 -25.72
N PHE A 308 -2.39 18.54 -24.68
CA PHE A 308 -1.20 19.26 -24.24
C PHE A 308 -0.35 18.40 -23.30
N GLU A 309 0.97 18.49 -23.46
CA GLU A 309 1.94 17.76 -22.65
C GLU A 309 2.27 18.53 -21.36
N ALA A 310 2.51 17.80 -20.27
CA ALA A 310 2.99 18.36 -19.01
C ALA A 310 4.14 17.49 -18.50
N HIS A 311 5.10 18.14 -17.86
CA HIS A 311 6.30 17.51 -17.33
C HIS A 311 6.42 17.79 -15.84
N ALA A 312 6.74 16.78 -15.06
CA ALA A 312 7.01 16.89 -13.63
C ALA A 312 8.53 16.93 -13.41
N GLN A 313 9.11 18.10 -13.12
CA GLN A 313 10.55 18.20 -12.91
C GLN A 313 10.88 18.83 -11.55
N PRO A 314 11.60 18.10 -10.67
CA PRO A 314 12.13 16.74 -10.86
C PRO A 314 11.05 15.67 -10.62
N GLY A 315 11.07 14.54 -11.31
CA GLY A 315 10.12 13.43 -11.05
C GLY A 315 9.81 12.57 -12.27
N GLU A 316 9.84 13.17 -13.44
CA GLU A 316 9.89 12.47 -14.71
C GLU A 316 11.15 11.59 -14.76
N GLY A 317 10.97 10.32 -15.08
CA GLY A 317 12.03 9.31 -15.11
C GLY A 317 12.41 8.73 -13.74
N ALA A 318 11.94 9.29 -12.62
CA ALA A 318 12.30 8.83 -11.28
C ALA A 318 11.98 7.34 -11.06
N GLU A 319 12.85 6.62 -10.34
CA GLU A 319 12.69 5.19 -10.05
C GLU A 319 11.82 4.94 -8.80
N LEU A 320 10.74 5.71 -8.68
CA LEU A 320 9.80 5.58 -7.57
C LEU A 320 9.02 4.27 -7.64
N GLU A 321 9.03 3.50 -6.55
CA GLU A 321 8.14 2.36 -6.39
C GLU A 321 6.77 2.82 -5.89
N LEU A 322 5.74 2.55 -6.68
CA LEU A 322 4.38 2.99 -6.39
C LEU A 322 3.60 1.93 -5.61
N TRP A 323 3.01 2.32 -4.49
CA TRP A 323 2.13 1.52 -3.66
C TRP A 323 0.74 2.15 -3.59
N VAL A 324 -0.31 1.36 -3.78
CA VAL A 324 -1.70 1.85 -3.74
C VAL A 324 -2.45 1.18 -2.59
N GLN A 325 -2.98 2.01 -1.68
CA GLN A 325 -3.81 1.52 -0.59
C GLN A 325 -5.20 1.10 -1.08
N ARG A 326 -5.55 -0.16 -0.78
CA ARG A 326 -6.87 -0.71 -0.98
C ARG A 326 -7.64 -0.69 0.33
N ARG A 327 -8.93 -0.36 0.25
CA ARG A 327 -9.85 -0.72 1.34
C ARG A 327 -10.10 -2.22 1.26
N ALA A 328 -9.98 -2.92 2.37
CA ALA A 328 -10.60 -4.23 2.50
C ALA A 328 -12.11 -4.07 2.26
N GLU A 329 -12.67 -4.86 1.35
CA GLU A 329 -14.12 -5.01 1.25
C GLU A 329 -14.59 -5.63 2.56
N ARG A 330 -15.56 -5.00 3.24
CA ARG A 330 -16.20 -5.64 4.40
C ARG A 330 -16.79 -6.97 3.92
N ALA A 331 -16.55 -8.04 4.66
CA ALA A 331 -17.22 -9.32 4.47
C ALA A 331 -18.72 -9.11 4.73
N GLY A 332 -19.45 -8.68 3.71
CA GLY A 332 -20.78 -8.10 3.88
C GLY A 332 -21.40 -7.76 2.53
N GLY A 333 -21.53 -8.77 1.67
CA GLY A 333 -22.22 -8.65 0.40
C GLY A 333 -22.09 -9.92 -0.41
N ARG A 334 -23.16 -10.71 -0.51
CA ARG A 334 -23.23 -11.85 -1.43
C ARG A 334 -22.97 -11.34 -2.84
N GLY A 335 -21.82 -11.69 -3.41
CA GLY A 335 -21.45 -11.36 -4.78
C GLY A 335 -20.23 -12.15 -5.20
N ALA A 336 -20.40 -12.94 -6.25
CA ALA A 336 -19.44 -13.85 -6.87
C ALA A 336 -17.97 -13.37 -6.91
N GLY A 337 -17.06 -14.32 -6.74
CA GLY A 337 -15.62 -14.11 -6.80
C GLY A 337 -15.16 -13.35 -8.05
N ALA A 338 -14.21 -12.44 -7.85
CA ALA A 338 -13.51 -11.78 -8.94
C ALA A 338 -12.04 -12.18 -8.89
N ALA A 339 -11.68 -13.03 -9.84
CA ALA A 339 -10.32 -13.35 -10.18
C ALA A 339 -9.49 -12.09 -10.47
N VAL A 340 -8.22 -12.19 -10.10
CA VAL A 340 -7.09 -11.41 -10.59
C VAL A 340 -7.19 -11.16 -12.10
N ARG A 341 -7.47 -9.91 -12.51
CA ARG A 341 -6.90 -9.23 -13.70
C ARG A 341 -7.45 -7.80 -13.81
N GLY A 342 -6.57 -6.88 -14.18
CA GLY A 342 -6.81 -5.44 -14.17
C GLY A 342 -8.01 -4.99 -15.02
N HIS A 343 -9.05 -4.54 -14.35
CA HIS A 343 -9.97 -3.48 -14.75
C HIS A 343 -10.84 -3.17 -13.54
N LEU A 344 -10.79 -1.93 -13.02
CA LEU A 344 -11.73 -1.49 -11.98
C LEU A 344 -13.15 -1.42 -12.60
N PRO A 345 -14.16 -2.11 -12.05
CA PRO A 345 -15.55 -1.86 -12.42
C PRO A 345 -16.11 -0.65 -11.65
N ARG A 346 -16.85 0.22 -12.34
CA ARG A 346 -17.72 1.24 -11.75
C ARG A 346 -18.92 0.56 -11.06
N GLN A 347 -19.30 1.00 -9.87
CA GLN A 347 -20.61 0.70 -9.25
C GLN A 347 -21.25 2.00 -8.69
N PRO A 348 -22.59 2.18 -8.82
CA PRO A 348 -23.30 3.37 -8.39
C PRO A 348 -23.69 3.32 -6.90
N GLY A 349 -23.99 4.51 -6.37
CA GLY A 349 -23.98 4.80 -4.94
C GLY A 349 -25.03 4.11 -4.07
N GLN A 350 -24.67 3.99 -2.79
CA GLN A 350 -25.58 3.85 -1.65
C GLN A 350 -25.03 4.64 -0.46
N SER A 351 -25.91 5.43 0.15
CA SER A 351 -25.69 6.24 1.34
C SER A 351 -25.95 5.43 2.61
N ALA A 352 -25.06 5.50 3.60
CA ALA A 352 -25.37 5.18 4.99
C ALA A 352 -24.51 6.06 5.92
N GLY A 353 -25.15 6.56 6.97
CA GLY A 353 -24.71 7.65 7.85
C GLY A 353 -23.58 7.30 8.83
N GLY A 354 -23.09 8.37 9.46
CA GLY A 354 -21.88 8.40 10.26
C GLY A 354 -21.93 7.66 11.59
N GLY A 355 -20.75 7.15 11.96
CA GLY A 355 -20.36 6.64 13.26
C GLY A 355 -18.86 6.37 13.18
N GLY A 356 -18.06 7.15 13.89
CA GLY A 356 -16.60 7.07 13.88
C GLY A 356 -16.11 5.82 14.59
N SER A 357 -15.79 4.78 13.81
CA SER A 357 -14.95 3.65 14.23
C SER A 357 -13.72 3.63 13.30
N LEU A 358 -12.55 3.34 13.87
CA LEU A 358 -11.28 3.26 13.15
C LEU A 358 -11.45 2.35 11.91
N PRO A 359 -10.95 2.75 10.72
CA PRO A 359 -11.21 2.01 9.51
C PRO A 359 -10.54 0.62 9.58
N GLY A 360 -11.30 -0.41 9.20
CA GLY A 360 -10.79 -1.77 9.00
C GLY A 360 -9.56 -1.81 8.09
N GLY A 361 -8.77 -2.87 8.23
CA GLY A 361 -7.42 -3.00 7.67
C GLY A 361 -7.26 -2.43 6.26
N VAL A 362 -6.32 -1.50 6.10
CA VAL A 362 -5.90 -0.98 4.81
C VAL A 362 -4.73 -1.83 4.34
N GLN A 363 -4.86 -2.47 3.19
CA GLN A 363 -3.75 -3.21 2.56
C GLN A 363 -3.09 -2.34 1.50
N ALA A 364 -1.77 -2.18 1.56
CA ALA A 364 -1.02 -1.60 0.47
C ALA A 364 -0.66 -2.68 -0.55
N VAL A 365 -0.89 -2.41 -1.83
CA VAL A 365 -0.51 -3.30 -2.93
C VAL A 365 0.49 -2.58 -3.81
N ARG A 366 1.64 -3.22 -4.06
CA ARG A 366 2.63 -2.75 -5.03
C ARG A 366 2.00 -2.67 -6.40
N ASP A 367 2.16 -1.52 -7.06
CA ASP A 367 1.64 -1.32 -8.40
C ASP A 367 2.56 -1.98 -9.45
N PRO A 368 2.07 -2.90 -10.29
CA PRO A 368 2.91 -3.61 -11.27
C PRO A 368 3.36 -2.75 -12.47
N GLY A 369 3.02 -1.45 -12.50
CA GLY A 369 3.04 -0.58 -13.69
C GLY A 369 4.38 -0.44 -14.43
N ARG A 370 5.53 -0.62 -13.77
CA ARG A 370 6.87 -0.59 -14.43
C ARG A 370 7.39 -1.97 -14.83
N ALA A 371 7.27 -2.98 -13.96
CA ALA A 371 7.82 -4.31 -14.20
C ALA A 371 7.22 -5.04 -15.42
N ALA A 372 5.93 -4.78 -15.72
CA ALA A 372 5.27 -5.36 -16.87
C ALA A 372 5.84 -4.85 -18.22
N CYS A 373 6.25 -3.58 -18.29
CA CYS A 373 6.73 -2.96 -19.53
C CYS A 373 8.15 -3.42 -19.91
N ASP A 374 9.05 -3.63 -18.94
CA ASP A 374 10.40 -4.12 -19.22
C ASP A 374 10.43 -5.58 -19.67
N GLY A 375 9.54 -6.43 -19.12
CA GLY A 375 9.36 -7.81 -19.56
C GLY A 375 8.72 -7.92 -20.96
N LEU A 376 7.77 -7.04 -21.29
CA LEU A 376 7.07 -7.02 -22.58
C LEU A 376 7.87 -6.33 -23.69
N ARG A 377 8.78 -5.38 -23.37
CA ARG A 377 9.76 -4.83 -24.33
C ARG A 377 10.76 -5.89 -24.79
N ARG A 378 11.20 -6.79 -23.90
CA ARG A 378 12.07 -7.92 -24.26
C ARG A 378 11.39 -9.00 -25.11
N ARG A 379 10.06 -9.04 -25.15
CA ARG A 379 9.26 -10.03 -25.91
C ARG A 379 8.44 -9.43 -27.07
N GLY A 380 8.67 -8.16 -27.44
CA GLY A 380 8.01 -7.52 -28.59
C GLY A 380 6.48 -7.39 -28.48
N GLY A 381 5.92 -7.40 -27.27
CA GLY A 381 4.47 -7.61 -27.05
C GLY A 381 3.63 -6.36 -26.79
N CYS A 382 4.22 -5.18 -26.63
CA CYS A 382 3.45 -3.97 -26.37
C CYS A 382 2.82 -3.43 -27.67
N ARG A 383 1.65 -3.97 -28.03
CA ARG A 383 0.83 -3.45 -29.13
C ARG A 383 0.03 -2.23 -28.67
N ASP A 384 0.40 -1.07 -29.19
CA ASP A 384 -0.43 0.13 -29.19
C ASP A 384 -1.80 -0.18 -29.82
N ARG A 385 -2.86 -0.03 -29.03
CA ARG A 385 -4.22 -0.05 -29.55
C ARG A 385 -4.58 1.35 -30.02
N ARG A 386 -4.44 1.65 -31.32
CA ARG A 386 -5.44 2.41 -32.11
C ARG A 386 -5.40 1.99 -33.60
N ARG A 387 -6.52 1.48 -34.11
CA ARG A 387 -6.91 1.53 -35.54
C ARG A 387 -7.25 3.00 -35.86
N GLY A 388 -7.02 3.61 -37.02
CA GLY A 388 -6.37 3.24 -38.27
C GLY A 388 -6.70 4.34 -39.32
N ALA A 389 -5.77 4.67 -40.22
CA ALA A 389 -5.98 4.97 -41.65
C ALA A 389 -4.77 5.72 -42.27
N ALA A 390 -4.11 5.02 -43.20
CA ALA A 390 -3.43 5.47 -44.43
C ALA A 390 -2.38 6.61 -44.43
N GLY A 391 -1.21 6.30 -45.00
CA GLY A 391 -0.26 7.28 -45.55
C GLY A 391 1.19 6.79 -45.44
N GLY A 392 1.80 6.41 -46.57
CA GLY A 392 3.11 5.73 -46.61
C GLY A 392 4.35 6.62 -46.45
N GLY A 393 5.51 5.96 -46.47
CA GLY A 393 6.82 6.59 -46.57
C GLY A 393 7.91 5.77 -45.89
N ALA A 394 8.80 5.18 -46.69
CA ALA A 394 9.99 4.47 -46.26
C ALA A 394 10.99 5.38 -45.51
N VAL A 395 11.90 4.77 -44.72
CA VAL A 395 13.37 4.87 -44.89
C VAL A 395 14.15 4.40 -43.62
N ARG A 396 15.11 3.51 -43.91
CA ARG A 396 16.42 3.18 -43.29
C ARG A 396 16.62 2.97 -41.78
N ALA A 397 17.27 1.83 -41.53
CA ALA A 397 18.07 1.48 -40.37
C ALA A 397 19.25 2.44 -40.13
N VAL A 398 19.54 2.68 -38.85
CA VAL A 398 20.88 2.99 -38.34
C VAL A 398 21.01 2.28 -36.99
N GLY A 399 22.04 1.44 -36.87
CA GLY A 399 22.40 0.76 -35.63
C GLY A 399 23.10 1.71 -34.65
N ALA A 400 22.98 1.41 -33.36
CA ALA A 400 23.87 1.94 -32.34
C ALA A 400 24.02 0.90 -31.22
N GLU A 401 25.22 0.35 -31.14
CA GLU A 401 25.78 -0.39 -30.01
C GLU A 401 25.71 0.46 -28.75
N HIS A 402 25.24 -0.07 -27.60
CA HIS A 402 25.50 0.54 -26.29
C HIS A 402 25.76 -0.53 -25.23
N SER A 403 26.78 -0.23 -24.46
CA SER A 403 27.62 -1.04 -23.59
C SER A 403 26.98 -1.25 -22.21
N HIS A 404 27.11 -2.47 -21.66
CA HIS A 404 26.78 -2.78 -20.26
C HIS A 404 27.84 -2.24 -19.29
N PRO A 405 27.48 -1.64 -18.14
CA PRO A 405 28.38 -1.56 -17.00
C PRO A 405 28.20 -2.78 -16.09
N ARG A 406 29.34 -3.30 -15.65
CA ARG A 406 29.53 -4.48 -14.79
C ARG A 406 28.96 -4.24 -13.39
N ARG A 407 28.17 -5.18 -12.86
CA ARG A 407 27.87 -5.29 -11.42
C ARG A 407 29.10 -5.88 -10.73
N GLY A 408 29.58 -5.22 -9.68
CA GLY A 408 30.67 -5.71 -8.83
C GLY A 408 30.17 -6.78 -7.87
N ASP A 409 30.95 -7.84 -7.75
CA ASP A 409 30.79 -8.93 -6.79
C ASP A 409 31.00 -8.41 -5.37
N GLY A 410 29.94 -8.38 -4.58
CA GLY A 410 29.99 -8.19 -3.13
C GLY A 410 29.40 -9.41 -2.45
N LEU A 411 30.24 -10.17 -1.74
CA LEU A 411 29.78 -11.25 -0.86
C LEU A 411 28.81 -10.70 0.20
N PRO A 412 27.77 -11.46 0.56
CA PRO A 412 26.80 -11.03 1.56
C PRO A 412 27.40 -10.88 2.96
N SER A 413 26.84 -9.94 3.74
CA SER A 413 27.30 -9.65 5.09
C SER A 413 26.71 -10.65 6.11
N PRO A 414 27.32 -10.80 7.30
CA PRO A 414 26.83 -11.70 8.38
C PRO A 414 25.38 -11.46 8.85
N ALA A 415 24.76 -10.33 8.45
CA ALA A 415 23.38 -10.00 8.78
C ALA A 415 22.36 -10.93 8.09
N GLU A 416 22.71 -11.52 6.95
CA GLU A 416 21.83 -12.43 6.21
C GLU A 416 21.61 -13.78 6.94
N ALA A 417 22.52 -14.18 7.83
CA ALA A 417 22.36 -15.38 8.65
C ALA A 417 21.43 -15.15 9.87
N ALA A 418 21.31 -13.91 10.35
CA ALA A 418 20.50 -13.57 11.53
C ALA A 418 19.00 -13.44 11.23
N ALA A 419 18.62 -13.32 9.96
CA ALA A 419 17.22 -13.34 9.50
C ALA A 419 16.47 -14.62 9.88
N PHE A 420 17.20 -15.71 10.14
CA PHE A 420 16.66 -17.03 10.42
C PHE A 420 16.94 -17.53 11.85
N GLU A 421 17.58 -16.76 12.74
CA GLU A 421 17.68 -17.10 14.18
C GLU A 421 16.59 -16.42 14.98
#